data_AF-A0A924KHB8-F1
#
_entry.id   AF-A0A924KHB8-F1
#
_cell.length_a   1.000
_cell.length_b   1.000
_cell.length_c   1.000
_cell.angle_alpha   90.00
_cell.angle_beta   90.00
_cell.angle_gamma   90.00
#
_symmetry.space_group_name_H-M   'P 1'
#
loop_
_entity.id
_entity.type
_entity.pdbx_description
1 polymer ?
#
loop_
_entity_poly.entity_id
_entity_poly.type
_entity_poly.pdbx_seq_one_letter_code
_entity_poly.pdbx_strand_id
1 'polypeptide(L)'
;VSSFFKKPYKDLKLRTSRGDTSFLAYGKLIISKTVMVISHPSGEILFDFQTEVKEEKYRFWLTNFSFVPYQRDRYGNFVAATTKGIPLENNPGKLNLSQWKEYQAQTAKYAYQFAKDFKGHMVGKTSIAIPAKEKSVVKKEW
;
A
#
# COMPACT_ATOMS: atom_id res chain seq x y z
N VAL A 1 -2.29 12.18 7.55
CA VAL A 1 -2.39 11.04 6.61
C VAL A 1 -2.09 11.40 5.16
N SER A 2 -2.66 12.50 4.64
CA SER A 2 -2.50 12.97 3.23
C SER A 2 -1.08 12.93 2.67
N SER A 3 -0.04 13.28 3.43
CA SER A 3 1.35 13.23 2.91
C SER A 3 1.93 11.81 2.75
N PHE A 4 1.30 10.77 3.32
CA PHE A 4 1.69 9.38 3.07
C PHE A 4 1.52 9.04 1.59
N PHE A 5 0.43 9.55 0.99
CA PHE A 5 0.12 9.41 -0.43
C PHE A 5 0.95 10.31 -1.35
N LYS A 6 1.72 11.26 -0.80
CA LYS A 6 2.62 12.15 -1.57
C LYS A 6 4.05 11.63 -1.67
N LYS A 7 4.44 10.66 -0.85
CA LYS A 7 5.72 9.93 -1.01
C LYS A 7 5.69 9.11 -2.31
N PRO A 8 6.83 8.73 -2.89
CA PRO A 8 6.90 8.08 -4.19
C PRO A 8 6.55 6.59 -4.07
N TYR A 9 5.44 6.26 -3.43
CA TYR A 9 4.77 5.02 -3.71
C TYR A 9 4.15 5.19 -5.10
N LYS A 10 4.95 4.98 -6.16
CA LYS A 10 4.45 4.86 -7.56
C LYS A 10 3.28 3.88 -7.64
N ASP A 11 3.22 3.00 -6.66
CA ASP A 11 2.33 1.88 -6.53
C ASP A 11 1.11 2.14 -5.63
N LEU A 12 0.93 3.32 -5.03
CA LEU A 12 -0.27 3.67 -4.24
C LEU A 12 -0.81 5.03 -4.65
N LYS A 13 -2.04 5.06 -5.18
CA LYS A 13 -2.68 6.26 -5.71
C LYS A 13 -3.97 6.54 -4.97
N LEU A 14 -4.12 7.78 -4.49
CA LEU A 14 -5.33 8.23 -3.82
C LEU A 14 -6.50 8.28 -4.82
N ARG A 15 -7.64 7.67 -4.47
CA ARG A 15 -8.84 7.65 -5.31
C ARG A 15 -9.86 8.68 -4.85
N THR A 16 -10.14 8.70 -3.54
CA THR A 16 -11.13 9.60 -2.92
C THR A 16 -10.72 9.93 -1.50
N SER A 17 -11.03 11.15 -1.06
CA SER A 17 -11.05 11.56 0.34
C SER A 17 -12.48 11.90 0.69
N ARG A 18 -13.08 11.24 1.70
CA ARG A 18 -14.41 11.60 2.21
C ARG A 18 -14.22 12.44 3.47
N GLY A 19 -14.22 13.76 3.29
CA GLY A 19 -13.83 14.71 4.34
C GLY A 19 -12.34 14.67 4.65
N ASP A 20 -11.98 15.13 5.85
CA ASP A 20 -10.59 15.21 6.33
C ASP A 20 -10.10 13.94 7.03
N THR A 21 -11.01 12.99 7.29
CA THR A 21 -10.78 11.86 8.20
C THR A 21 -10.73 10.50 7.49
N SER A 22 -11.35 10.33 6.33
CA SER A 22 -11.40 9.06 5.61
C SER A 22 -10.76 9.15 4.22
N PHE A 23 -9.80 8.27 3.96
CA PHE A 23 -9.06 8.21 2.69
C PHE A 23 -9.18 6.83 2.06
N LEU A 24 -9.44 6.80 0.76
CA LEU A 24 -9.47 5.59 -0.05
C LEU A 24 -8.45 5.73 -1.18
N ALA A 25 -7.56 4.75 -1.28
CA ALA A 25 -6.52 4.65 -2.30
C ALA A 25 -6.54 3.26 -2.93
N TYR A 26 -6.05 3.18 -4.16
CA TYR A 26 -5.77 1.91 -4.82
C TYR A 26 -4.27 1.73 -4.93
N GLY A 27 -3.81 0.49 -4.77
CA GLY A 27 -2.41 0.17 -4.93
C GLY A 27 -2.17 -1.06 -5.78
N LYS A 28 -0.92 -1.20 -6.21
CA LYS A 28 -0.43 -2.38 -6.90
C LYS A 28 0.84 -2.91 -6.26
N LEU A 29 1.07 -4.20 -6.40
CA LEU A 29 2.25 -4.90 -5.90
C LEU A 29 2.73 -5.81 -7.01
N ILE A 30 3.99 -5.72 -7.42
CA ILE A 30 4.54 -6.67 -8.39
C ILE A 30 4.95 -7.94 -7.66
N ILE A 31 4.40 -9.08 -8.06
CA ILE A 31 4.87 -10.40 -7.64
C ILE A 31 5.92 -10.89 -8.62
N SER A 32 7.02 -11.38 -8.08
CA SER A 32 8.08 -12.03 -8.85
C SER A 32 8.22 -13.50 -8.49
N LYS A 33 8.50 -14.32 -9.50
CA LYS A 33 8.92 -15.70 -9.35
C LYS A 33 10.43 -15.76 -9.54
N THR A 34 11.13 -16.38 -8.59
CA THR A 34 12.57 -16.62 -8.72
C THR A 34 12.77 -17.98 -9.36
N VAL A 35 13.46 -18.03 -10.51
CA VAL A 35 13.84 -19.27 -11.18
C VAL A 35 15.34 -19.21 -11.42
N MET A 36 16.08 -20.20 -10.90
CA MET A 36 17.54 -20.30 -11.06
C MET A 36 18.27 -18.97 -10.78
N VAL A 37 18.02 -18.37 -9.61
CA VAL A 37 18.65 -17.10 -9.16
C VAL A 37 18.17 -15.84 -9.90
N ILE A 38 17.38 -15.97 -10.98
CA ILE A 38 16.85 -14.84 -11.74
C ILE A 38 15.40 -14.58 -11.35
N SER A 39 15.13 -13.37 -10.84
CA SER A 39 13.78 -12.91 -10.50
C SER A 39 13.05 -12.41 -11.74
N HIS A 40 11.90 -13.02 -12.03
CA HIS A 40 11.03 -12.66 -13.15
C HIS A 40 9.69 -12.13 -12.61
N PRO A 41 9.21 -10.95 -13.07
CA PRO A 41 7.91 -10.46 -12.65
C PRO A 41 6.82 -11.37 -13.23
N SER A 42 6.08 -12.03 -12.34
CA SER A 42 5.05 -13.01 -12.70
C SER A 42 3.67 -12.38 -12.87
N GLY A 43 3.46 -11.22 -12.26
CA GLY A 43 2.20 -10.51 -12.30
C GLY A 43 2.17 -9.37 -11.30
N GLU A 44 1.03 -8.70 -11.20
CA GLU A 44 0.74 -7.71 -10.18
C GLU A 44 -0.47 -8.08 -9.36
N ILE A 45 -0.51 -7.64 -8.11
CA ILE A 45 -1.68 -7.68 -7.25
C ILE A 45 -2.20 -6.28 -7.10
N LEU A 46 -3.46 -6.11 -7.47
CA LEU A 46 -4.22 -4.91 -7.21
C LEU A 46 -4.88 -5.04 -5.83
N PHE A 47 -4.88 -3.96 -5.06
CA PHE A 47 -5.53 -3.92 -3.76
C PHE A 47 -6.12 -2.54 -3.49
N ASP A 48 -7.14 -2.49 -2.64
CA ASP A 48 -7.69 -1.26 -2.10
C ASP A 48 -7.14 -1.01 -0.71
N PHE A 49 -6.78 0.24 -0.44
CA PHE A 49 -6.37 0.73 0.86
C PHE A 49 -7.35 1.76 1.37
N GLN A 50 -7.95 1.49 2.51
CA GLN A 50 -8.79 2.44 3.22
C GLN A 50 -8.14 2.80 4.54
N THR A 51 -8.17 4.08 4.90
CA THR A 51 -7.76 4.53 6.22
C THR A 51 -8.72 5.58 6.77
N GLU A 52 -8.98 5.47 8.05
CA GLU A 52 -9.83 6.38 8.82
C GLU A 52 -9.03 6.88 10.01
N VAL A 53 -9.07 8.19 10.22
CA VAL A 53 -8.44 8.84 11.38
C VAL A 53 -9.49 9.63 12.11
N LYS A 54 -9.69 9.29 13.39
CA LYS A 54 -10.65 9.94 14.27
C LYS A 54 -10.07 10.01 15.67
N GLU A 55 -10.12 11.18 16.29
CA GLU A 55 -9.75 11.37 17.71
C GLU A 55 -8.38 10.74 18.03
N GLU A 56 -7.36 11.10 17.25
CA GLU A 56 -5.96 10.62 17.37
C GLU A 56 -5.76 9.11 17.17
N LYS A 57 -6.83 8.35 17.00
CA LYS A 57 -6.77 6.95 16.61
C LYS A 57 -6.86 6.84 15.10
N TYR A 58 -6.21 5.81 14.57
CA TYR A 58 -6.31 5.48 13.17
C TYR A 58 -6.65 4.01 13.00
N ARG A 59 -7.39 3.71 11.94
CA ARG A 59 -7.68 2.37 11.47
C ARG A 59 -7.39 2.31 9.98
N PHE A 60 -6.98 1.15 9.51
CA PHE A 60 -6.75 0.94 8.10
C PHE A 60 -7.10 -0.49 7.71
N TRP A 61 -7.40 -0.67 6.43
CA TRP A 61 -7.67 -1.96 5.83
C TRP A 61 -6.99 -2.04 4.47
N LEU A 62 -6.55 -3.25 4.14
CA LEU A 62 -6.16 -3.65 2.80
C LEU A 62 -7.16 -4.71 2.35
N THR A 63 -7.84 -4.48 1.23
CA THR A 63 -8.94 -5.33 0.75
C THR A 63 -8.86 -5.56 -0.75
N ASN A 64 -9.70 -6.47 -1.27
CA ASN A 64 -9.91 -6.70 -2.70
C ASN A 64 -8.65 -7.11 -3.47
N PHE A 65 -7.82 -7.97 -2.85
CA PHE A 65 -6.59 -8.47 -3.46
C PHE A 65 -6.87 -9.28 -4.72
N SER A 66 -6.47 -8.74 -5.88
CA SER A 66 -6.74 -9.34 -7.19
C SER A 66 -5.44 -9.50 -7.98
N PHE A 67 -5.14 -10.73 -8.40
CA PHE A 67 -3.94 -11.06 -9.16
C PHE A 67 -4.16 -10.87 -10.65
N VAL A 68 -3.25 -10.14 -11.30
CA VAL A 68 -3.19 -9.94 -12.75
C VAL A 68 -1.87 -10.53 -13.26
N PRO A 69 -1.89 -11.63 -14.02
CA PRO A 69 -0.68 -12.22 -14.57
C PRO A 69 -0.01 -11.31 -15.59
N TYR A 70 1.31 -11.39 -15.68
CA TYR A 70 2.08 -10.77 -16.75
C TYR A 70 2.39 -11.75 -17.88
N GLN A 71 2.47 -11.22 -19.09
CA GLN A 71 2.93 -11.90 -20.30
C GLN A 71 4.02 -11.08 -20.98
N ARG A 72 4.85 -11.73 -21.79
CA ARG A 72 5.83 -11.01 -22.62
C ARG A 72 5.15 -10.53 -23.91
N ASP A 73 5.35 -9.26 -24.25
CA ASP A 73 4.98 -8.72 -25.55
C ASP A 73 5.98 -9.14 -26.65
N ARG A 74 5.73 -8.72 -27.90
CA ARG A 74 6.61 -9.00 -29.05
C ARG A 74 8.04 -8.44 -28.87
N TYR A 75 8.22 -7.47 -27.98
CA TYR A 75 9.48 -6.79 -27.72
C TYR A 75 10.15 -7.28 -26.42
N GLY A 76 9.60 -8.31 -25.77
CA GLY A 76 10.14 -8.89 -24.55
C GLY A 76 9.79 -8.14 -23.26
N ASN A 77 8.93 -7.13 -23.30
CA ASN A 77 8.47 -6.41 -22.12
C ASN A 77 7.39 -7.21 -21.39
N PHE A 78 7.38 -7.14 -20.05
CA PHE A 78 6.31 -7.71 -19.25
C PHE A 78 5.11 -6.77 -19.19
N VAL A 79 3.97 -7.23 -19.72
CA VAL A 79 2.71 -6.49 -19.77
C VAL A 79 1.60 -7.30 -19.12
N ALA A 80 0.61 -6.63 -18.55
CA ALA A 80 -0.57 -7.29 -17.99
C ALA A 80 -1.27 -8.11 -19.07
N ALA A 81 -1.50 -9.40 -18.78
CA ALA A 81 -2.14 -10.31 -19.73
C ALA A 81 -3.65 -10.09 -19.83
N THR A 82 -4.25 -9.54 -18.77
CA THR A 82 -5.69 -9.28 -18.68
C THR A 82 -5.92 -8.00 -17.87
N THR A 83 -6.99 -7.29 -18.19
CA THR A 83 -7.47 -6.15 -17.39
C THR A 83 -8.28 -6.62 -16.17
N LYS A 84 -8.80 -7.85 -16.20
CA LYS A 84 -9.58 -8.44 -15.10
C LYS A 84 -8.69 -9.33 -14.24
N GLY A 85 -8.46 -8.92 -13.00
CA GLY A 85 -7.74 -9.71 -12.02
C GLY A 85 -8.56 -10.87 -11.47
N ILE A 86 -7.87 -11.91 -11.03
CA ILE A 86 -8.44 -13.07 -10.34
C ILE A 86 -8.32 -12.82 -8.83
N PRO A 87 -9.42 -12.81 -8.06
CA PRO A 87 -9.36 -12.64 -6.60
C PRO A 87 -8.45 -13.69 -5.96
N LEU A 88 -7.52 -13.26 -5.12
CA LEU A 88 -6.54 -14.17 -4.47
C LEU A 88 -7.19 -15.17 -3.51
N GLU A 89 -8.41 -14.89 -3.07
CA GLU A 89 -9.25 -15.76 -2.26
C GLU A 89 -9.91 -16.91 -3.06
N ASN A 90 -9.94 -16.83 -4.39
CA ASN A 90 -10.45 -17.90 -5.22
C ASN A 90 -9.47 -19.07 -5.33
N ASN A 91 -10.01 -20.27 -5.55
CA ASN A 91 -9.21 -21.47 -5.77
C ASN A 91 -8.71 -21.54 -7.22
N PRO A 92 -7.38 -21.59 -7.46
CA PRO A 92 -6.78 -21.62 -8.80
C PRO A 92 -6.83 -23.00 -9.49
N GLY A 93 -7.45 -24.00 -8.85
CA GLY A 93 -7.42 -25.40 -9.28
C GLY A 93 -6.17 -26.15 -8.82
N LYS A 94 -6.21 -27.49 -8.91
CA LYS A 94 -5.17 -28.38 -8.33
C LYS A 94 -3.76 -28.14 -8.88
N LEU A 95 -3.63 -27.85 -10.17
CA LEU A 95 -2.32 -27.68 -10.83
C LEU A 95 -1.57 -26.42 -10.39
N ASN A 96 -2.29 -25.34 -10.10
CA ASN A 96 -1.70 -24.04 -9.78
C ASN A 96 -1.68 -23.74 -8.27
N LEU A 97 -2.13 -24.69 -7.45
CA LEU A 97 -2.36 -24.47 -6.02
C LEU A 97 -1.09 -24.08 -5.26
N SER A 98 0.07 -24.67 -5.60
CA SER A 98 1.35 -24.32 -4.95
C SER A 98 1.76 -22.89 -5.28
N GLN A 99 1.73 -22.53 -6.55
CA GLN A 99 2.09 -21.19 -7.01
C GLN A 99 1.17 -20.12 -6.42
N TRP A 100 -0.11 -20.43 -6.30
CA TRP A 100 -1.09 -19.51 -5.70
C TRP A 100 -0.86 -19.28 -4.21
N LYS A 101 -0.48 -20.33 -3.46
CA LYS A 101 -0.07 -20.19 -2.06
C LYS A 101 1.16 -19.31 -1.91
N GLU A 102 2.13 -19.41 -2.83
CA GLU A 102 3.28 -18.50 -2.85
C GLU A 102 2.84 -17.06 -3.08
N TYR A 103 1.88 -16.82 -3.99
CA TYR A 103 1.35 -15.47 -4.21
C TYR A 103 0.66 -14.93 -2.97
N GLN A 104 -0.19 -15.73 -2.31
CA GLN A 104 -0.82 -15.36 -1.05
C GLN A 104 0.23 -15.04 0.04
N ALA A 105 1.29 -15.84 0.14
CA ALA A 105 2.36 -15.61 1.11
C ALA A 105 3.14 -14.32 0.82
N GLN A 106 3.49 -14.04 -0.45
CA GLN A 106 4.13 -12.79 -0.86
C GLN A 106 3.23 -11.58 -0.58
N THR A 107 1.93 -11.70 -0.87
CA THR A 107 0.92 -10.67 -0.57
C THR A 107 0.86 -10.38 0.92
N ALA A 108 0.79 -11.41 1.75
CA ALA A 108 0.74 -11.27 3.20
C ALA A 108 2.01 -10.61 3.75
N LYS A 109 3.18 -11.00 3.25
CA LYS A 109 4.46 -10.37 3.60
C LYS A 109 4.48 -8.89 3.23
N TYR A 110 4.02 -8.55 2.03
CA TYR A 110 3.89 -7.16 1.60
C TYR A 110 2.91 -6.39 2.48
N ALA A 111 1.71 -6.92 2.74
CA ALA A 111 0.71 -6.29 3.58
C ALA A 111 1.23 -6.02 5.00
N TYR A 112 1.98 -6.96 5.57
CA TYR A 112 2.63 -6.79 6.87
C TYR A 112 3.68 -5.67 6.84
N GLN A 113 4.55 -5.64 5.83
CA GLN A 113 5.56 -4.60 5.67
C GLN A 113 4.91 -3.23 5.46
N PHE A 114 3.90 -3.15 4.60
CA PHE A 114 3.10 -1.95 4.36
C PHE A 114 2.46 -1.44 5.65
N ALA A 115 1.86 -2.33 6.45
CA ALA A 115 1.29 -1.97 7.74
C ALA A 115 2.34 -1.40 8.70
N LYS A 116 3.55 -1.98 8.73
CA LYS A 116 4.67 -1.50 9.54
C LYS A 116 5.13 -0.12 9.08
N ASP A 117 5.27 0.09 7.78
CA ASP A 117 5.70 1.37 7.20
C ASP A 117 4.64 2.47 7.41
N PHE A 118 3.37 2.12 7.25
CA PHE A 118 2.25 3.02 7.53
C PHE A 118 2.21 3.39 9.02
N LYS A 119 2.34 2.42 9.92
CA LYS A 119 2.43 2.66 11.37
C LYS A 119 3.61 3.56 11.71
N GLY A 120 4.80 3.27 11.18
CA GLY A 120 5.99 4.09 11.39
C GLY A 120 5.80 5.54 10.92
N HIS A 121 5.17 5.73 9.76
CA HIS A 121 4.83 7.06 9.26
C HIS A 121 3.79 7.79 10.11
N MET A 122 2.83 7.08 10.71
CA MET A 122 1.86 7.67 11.61
C MET A 122 2.49 8.08 12.94
N VAL A 123 3.36 7.22 13.52
CA VAL A 123 4.10 7.51 14.77
C VAL A 123 5.09 8.65 14.61
N GLY A 124 5.84 8.69 13.50
CA GLY A 124 6.78 9.78 13.20
C GLY A 124 6.11 11.15 13.02
N LYS A 125 4.77 11.19 12.94
CA LYS A 125 3.96 12.41 12.92
C LYS A 125 3.27 12.71 14.24
N THR A 126 3.32 11.79 15.19
CA THR A 126 2.88 11.99 16.58
C THR A 126 3.97 12.72 17.37
N SER A 127 4.61 13.75 16.80
CA SER A 127 5.31 14.73 17.63
C SER A 127 4.23 15.49 18.38
N ILE A 128 4.09 15.14 19.65
CA ILE A 128 3.26 15.80 20.66
C ILE A 128 3.32 17.31 20.41
N ALA A 129 2.17 17.93 20.16
CA ALA A 129 2.07 19.38 20.15
C ALA A 129 2.39 19.86 21.57
N ILE A 130 3.65 20.16 21.85
CA ILE A 130 4.05 20.86 23.05
C ILE A 130 3.39 22.24 22.93
N PRO A 131 2.48 22.63 23.82
CA PRO A 131 1.88 23.97 23.75
C PRO A 131 3.01 24.98 23.82
N ALA A 132 3.10 25.83 22.80
CA ALA A 132 4.12 26.86 22.71
C ALA A 132 4.03 27.73 23.98
N LYS A 133 5.08 27.74 24.81
CA LYS A 133 5.19 28.72 25.90
C LYS A 133 5.08 30.11 25.29
N GLU A 134 4.03 30.83 25.66
CA GLU A 134 3.87 32.24 25.34
C GLU A 134 5.13 32.99 25.79
N LYS A 135 5.78 33.67 24.84
CA LYS A 135 6.90 34.55 25.15
C LYS A 135 6.33 35.76 25.89
N SER A 136 6.70 35.95 27.16
CA SER A 136 6.42 37.19 27.85
C SER A 136 7.22 38.32 27.19
N VAL A 137 6.51 39.24 26.53
CA VAL A 137 7.09 40.46 26.00
C VAL A 137 7.26 41.41 27.18
N VAL A 138 8.50 41.55 27.67
CA VAL A 138 8.85 42.62 28.61
C VAL A 138 8.88 43.92 27.81
N LYS A 139 7.88 44.79 28.04
CA LYS A 139 7.89 46.16 27.53
C LYS A 139 9.00 46.93 28.24
N LYS A 140 9.98 47.46 27.49
CA LYS A 140 10.86 48.52 27.98
C LYS A 140 10.25 49.85 27.59
N GLU A 141 9.85 50.62 28.59
CA GLU A 141 9.61 52.06 28.43
C GLU A 141 10.96 52.77 28.29
N TRP A 142 11.03 53.69 27.32
CA TRP A 142 12.04 54.73 27.17
C TRP A 142 11.32 56.02 26.82
#